data_AF-A0A952IFT5-F1
#
_entry.id   AF-A0A952IFT5-F1
#
_cell.length_a   1.000
_cell.length_b   1.000
_cell.length_c   1.000
_cell.angle_alpha   90.00
_cell.angle_beta   90.00
_cell.angle_gamma   90.00
#
_symmetry.space_group_name_H-M   'P 1'
#
loop_
_entity.id
_entity.type
_entity.pdbx_description
1 polymer ?
#
loop_
_entity_poly.entity_id
_entity_poly.type
_entity_poly.pdbx_seq_one_letter_code
_entity_poly.pdbx_strand_id
1 'polypeptide(L)'
;WSGNKGYAAGRAYIFDPAVYYGDRETDLALSELFGGFSEDFYRGYQDTWPLDPGYRSRKPLYQLYHLLNHLNLFGSAYADACLGQLTSLLHN
;
A
#
# COMPACT_ATOMS: atom_id res chain seq x y z
N TRP A 1 2.50 -6.01 5.11
CA TRP A 1 2.72 -6.29 3.68
C TRP A 1 3.98 -7.11 3.41
N SER A 2 5.14 -6.76 3.96
CA SER A 2 6.39 -7.52 3.74
C SER A 2 6.31 -9.02 4.08
N GLY A 3 5.48 -9.40 5.05
CA GLY A 3 5.22 -10.81 5.40
C GLY A 3 4.41 -11.62 4.38
N ASN A 4 3.72 -10.96 3.43
CA ASN A 4 2.82 -11.62 2.48
C ASN A 4 3.49 -11.89 1.12
N LYS A 5 4.82 -11.83 1.07
CA LYS A 5 5.59 -12.10 -0.14
C LYS A 5 6.83 -12.92 0.17
N GLY A 6 7.27 -13.70 -0.81
CA GLY A 6 8.49 -14.49 -0.75
C GLY A 6 9.19 -14.51 -2.10
N TYR A 7 10.49 -14.82 -2.08
CA TYR A 7 11.27 -15.07 -3.28
C TYR A 7 12.07 -16.35 -3.11
N ALA A 8 11.91 -17.30 -4.03
CA ALA A 8 12.62 -18.57 -4.01
C ALA A 8 12.81 -19.08 -5.44
N ALA A 9 13.96 -19.71 -5.71
CA ALA A 9 14.27 -20.34 -7.00
C ALA A 9 14.00 -19.43 -8.22
N GLY A 10 14.32 -18.14 -8.12
CA GLY A 10 14.14 -17.20 -9.23
C GLY A 10 12.72 -16.66 -9.42
N ARG A 11 11.79 -16.94 -8.48
CA ARG A 11 10.37 -16.62 -8.61
C ARG A 11 9.83 -15.88 -7.39
N ALA A 12 8.95 -14.92 -7.65
CA ALA A 12 8.18 -14.25 -6.62
C ALA A 12 6.91 -15.05 -6.26
N TYR A 13 6.58 -15.04 -4.98
CA TYR A 13 5.40 -15.66 -4.40
C TYR A 13 4.65 -14.63 -3.57
N ILE A 14 3.31 -14.72 -3.58
CA ILE A 14 2.40 -13.87 -2.80
C ILE A 14 1.52 -14.79 -1.95
N PHE A 15 1.29 -14.39 -0.70
CA PHE A 15 0.53 -15.14 0.31
C PHE A 15 -0.64 -14.32 0.84
N ASP A 16 -1.57 -14.98 1.55
CA ASP A 16 -2.66 -14.37 2.32
C ASP A 16 -3.44 -13.26 1.57
N PRO A 17 -4.11 -13.60 0.47
CA PRO A 17 -4.75 -12.60 -0.36
C PRO A 17 -6.08 -12.12 0.24
N ALA A 18 -6.39 -10.84 0.06
CA ALA A 18 -7.69 -10.25 0.30
C ALA A 18 -8.27 -9.74 -1.04
N VAL A 19 -8.65 -10.69 -1.91
CA VAL A 19 -8.94 -10.40 -3.32
C VAL A 19 -10.25 -9.64 -3.55
N TYR A 20 -10.22 -8.71 -4.48
CA TYR A 20 -11.40 -8.04 -5.05
C TYR A 20 -11.03 -7.40 -6.41
N TYR A 21 -12.04 -7.01 -7.18
CA TYR A 21 -11.84 -6.20 -8.38
C TYR A 21 -11.83 -4.72 -7.98
N GLY A 22 -10.71 -4.03 -8.18
CA GLY A 22 -10.51 -2.65 -7.76
C GLY A 22 -9.39 -1.96 -8.52
N ASP A 23 -9.04 -0.75 -8.06
CA ASP A 23 -7.91 -0.01 -8.62
C ASP A 23 -6.59 -0.68 -8.20
N ARG A 24 -5.74 -1.00 -9.18
CA ARG A 24 -4.40 -1.59 -8.96
C ARG A 24 -3.51 -0.75 -8.05
N GLU A 25 -3.77 0.56 -7.97
CA GLU A 25 -3.01 1.48 -7.11
C GLU A 25 -3.14 1.13 -5.62
N THR A 26 -4.16 0.35 -5.22
CA THR A 26 -4.34 -0.07 -3.83
C THR A 26 -3.21 -1.00 -3.35
N ASP A 27 -2.81 -1.95 -4.19
CA ASP A 27 -1.73 -2.90 -3.84
C ASP A 27 -0.38 -2.19 -3.74
N LEU A 28 -0.12 -1.24 -4.64
CA LEU A 28 1.09 -0.42 -4.59
C LEU A 28 1.11 0.49 -3.37
N ALA A 29 -0.01 1.14 -3.06
CA ALA A 29 -0.12 2.01 -1.91
C ALA A 29 0.13 1.26 -0.59
N LEU A 30 -0.40 0.04 -0.46
CA LEU A 30 -0.12 -0.84 0.67
C LEU A 30 1.35 -1.29 0.69
N SER A 31 1.95 -1.55 -0.47
CA SER A 31 3.37 -1.93 -0.54
C SER A 31 4.31 -0.87 0.01
N GLU A 32 3.96 0.40 -0.16
CA GLU A 32 4.71 1.56 0.32
C GLU A 32 4.49 1.87 1.82
N LEU A 33 3.40 1.38 2.44
CA LEU A 33 2.99 1.79 3.79
C LEU A 33 3.85 1.20 4.92
N PHE A 34 4.34 -0.04 4.75
CA PHE A 34 5.04 -0.78 5.81
C PHE A 34 6.44 -1.22 5.37
N GLY A 35 7.33 -0.23 5.19
CA GLY A 35 8.75 -0.45 4.89
C GLY A 35 9.10 -0.54 3.40
N GLY A 36 8.11 -0.60 2.50
CA GLY A 36 8.36 -0.57 1.05
C GLY A 36 8.90 -1.89 0.48
N PHE A 37 8.83 -2.00 -0.84
CA PHE A 37 9.63 -2.94 -1.62
C PHE A 37 10.92 -2.27 -2.14
N SER A 38 11.77 -3.03 -2.83
CA SER A 38 12.99 -2.46 -3.44
C SER A 38 12.63 -1.47 -4.55
N GLU A 39 13.51 -0.50 -4.78
CA GLU A 39 13.35 0.46 -5.88
C GLU A 39 13.21 -0.23 -7.24
N ASP A 40 13.94 -1.34 -7.45
CA ASP A 40 13.85 -2.15 -8.66
C ASP A 40 12.44 -2.70 -8.91
N PHE A 41 11.68 -3.03 -7.87
CA PHE A 41 10.28 -3.45 -8.02
C PHE A 41 9.42 -2.32 -8.58
N TYR A 42 9.54 -1.12 -8.01
CA TYR A 42 8.74 0.02 -8.44
C TYR A 42 9.14 0.49 -9.84
N ARG A 43 10.44 0.46 -10.18
CA ARG A 43 10.91 0.74 -11.54
C ARG A 43 10.33 -0.25 -12.55
N GLY A 44 10.45 -1.56 -12.27
CA GLY A 44 9.89 -2.58 -13.16
C GLY A 44 8.37 -2.48 -13.33
N TYR A 45 7.64 -2.13 -12.26
CA TYR A 45 6.21 -1.85 -12.36
C TYR A 45 5.92 -0.64 -13.23
N GLN A 46 6.63 0.48 -13.03
CA GLN A 46 6.45 1.70 -13.81
C GLN A 46 6.78 1.50 -15.30
N ASP A 47 7.80 0.69 -15.62
CA ASP A 47 8.17 0.36 -17.00
C ASP A 47 7.10 -0.52 -17.69
N THR A 48 6.41 -1.37 -16.93
CA THR A 48 5.41 -2.31 -17.46
C THR A 48 4.00 -1.71 -17.53
N TRP A 49 3.60 -1.02 -16.46
CA TRP A 49 2.27 -0.42 -16.33
C TRP A 49 2.35 0.93 -15.60
N PRO A 50 2.73 2.00 -16.32
CA PRO A 50 2.93 3.33 -15.75
C PRO A 50 1.77 3.78 -14.88
N LEU A 51 2.07 4.31 -13.69
CA LEU A 51 1.06 4.93 -12.83
C LEU A 51 0.55 6.24 -13.42
N ASP A 52 -0.74 6.50 -13.21
CA ASP A 52 -1.32 7.79 -13.56
C ASP A 52 -0.69 8.89 -12.69
N PRO A 53 -0.43 10.09 -13.23
CA PRO A 53 0.21 11.17 -12.47
C PRO A 53 -0.50 11.54 -11.16
N GLY A 54 -1.81 11.32 -11.08
CA GLY A 54 -2.62 11.53 -9.88
C GLY A 54 -2.41 10.51 -8.76
N TYR A 55 -1.60 9.45 -8.97
CA TYR A 55 -1.34 8.43 -7.94
C TYR A 55 -0.82 9.05 -6.64
N ARG A 56 0.05 10.07 -6.73
CA ARG A 56 0.60 10.73 -5.54
C ARG A 56 -0.50 11.32 -4.64
N SER A 57 -1.59 11.81 -5.24
CA SER A 57 -2.74 12.36 -4.52
C SER A 57 -3.72 11.28 -4.04
N ARG A 58 -3.85 10.17 -4.77
CA ARG A 58 -4.75 9.05 -4.38
C ARG A 58 -4.13 8.09 -3.37
N LYS A 59 -2.80 7.93 -3.38
CA LYS A 59 -2.08 7.00 -2.49
C LYS A 59 -2.46 7.18 -1.02
N PRO A 60 -2.56 8.41 -0.46
CA PRO A 60 -2.91 8.55 0.93
C PRO A 60 -4.30 7.98 1.29
N LEU A 61 -5.26 8.08 0.37
CA LEU A 61 -6.60 7.51 0.52
C LEU A 61 -6.56 5.98 0.55
N TYR A 62 -5.80 5.35 -0.34
CA TYR A 62 -5.64 3.90 -0.36
C TYR A 62 -4.95 3.37 0.90
N GLN A 63 -3.93 4.08 1.40
CA GLN A 63 -3.25 3.72 2.66
C GLN A 63 -4.16 3.86 3.88
N LEU A 64 -5.06 4.84 3.89
CA LEU A 64 -5.97 5.08 5.02
C LEU A 64 -6.84 3.85 5.33
N TYR A 65 -7.34 3.14 4.31
CA TYR A 65 -8.10 1.90 4.51
C TYR A 65 -7.31 0.89 5.36
N HIS A 66 -6.03 0.69 5.05
CA HIS A 66 -5.19 -0.24 5.79
C HIS A 66 -4.82 0.25 7.18
N LEU A 67 -4.60 1.56 7.37
CA LEU A 67 -4.38 2.14 8.69
C LEU A 67 -5.60 1.95 9.60
N LEU A 68 -6.82 2.19 9.08
CA LEU A 68 -8.06 1.95 9.81
C LEU A 68 -8.24 0.46 10.14
N ASN A 69 -7.92 -0.44 9.20
CA ASN A 69 -7.93 -1.87 9.47
C ASN A 69 -6.94 -2.25 10.59
N HIS A 70 -5.74 -1.66 10.60
CA HIS A 70 -4.76 -1.91 11.66
C HIS A 70 -5.20 -1.31 13.01
N LEU A 71 -5.85 -0.15 13.02
CA LEU A 71 -6.49 0.41 14.21
C LEU A 71 -7.53 -0.56 14.79
N ASN A 72 -8.39 -1.13 13.94
CA ASN A 72 -9.41 -2.09 14.36
C ASN A 72 -8.82 -3.39 14.93
N LEU A 73 -7.74 -3.90 14.33
CA LEU A 73 -7.15 -5.21 14.69
C LEU A 73 -6.12 -5.13 15.83
N PHE A 74 -5.38 -4.02 15.90
CA PHE A 74 -4.19 -3.89 16.76
C PHE A 74 -4.27 -2.70 17.72
N GLY A 75 -5.34 -1.91 17.66
CA GLY A 75 -5.65 -0.88 18.65
C GLY A 75 -5.00 0.48 18.42
N SER A 76 -5.04 1.31 19.47
CA SER A 76 -4.80 2.76 19.42
C SER A 76 -3.41 3.18 18.96
N ALA A 77 -2.43 2.28 18.89
CA ALA A 77 -1.11 2.55 18.32
C ALA A 77 -1.17 3.09 16.87
N TYR A 78 -2.27 2.82 16.14
CA TYR A 78 -2.49 3.31 14.78
C TYR A 78 -3.38 4.56 14.69
N ALA A 79 -3.91 5.06 15.81
CA ALA A 79 -4.89 6.16 15.81
C ALA A 79 -4.29 7.46 15.26
N ASP A 80 -3.10 7.83 15.72
CA ASP A 80 -2.42 9.06 15.28
C ASP A 80 -2.07 9.01 13.79
N ALA A 81 -1.67 7.83 13.29
CA ALA A 81 -1.41 7.63 11.87
C ALA A 81 -2.68 7.79 11.02
N CYS A 82 -3.82 7.26 11.48
CA CYS A 82 -5.11 7.45 10.81
C CYS A 82 -5.50 8.93 10.78
N LEU A 83 -5.38 9.63 11.91
CA LEU A 83 -5.76 11.03 12.03
C LEU A 83 -4.87 11.94 11.19
N GLY A 84 -3.56 11.70 11.19
CA GLY A 84 -2.60 12.41 10.34
C GLY A 84 -2.93 12.25 8.86
N GLN A 85 -3.24 11.02 8.44
CA GLN A 85 -3.60 10.73 7.06
C GLN A 85 -4.92 11.38 6.64
N LEU A 86 -5.95 11.31 7.49
CA LEU A 86 -7.24 11.99 7.28
C LEU A 86 -7.07 13.51 7.15
N THR A 87 -6.28 14.10 8.05
CA THR A 87 -6.00 15.55 8.03
C THR A 87 -5.30 15.96 6.73
N SER A 88 -4.33 15.17 6.27
CA SER A 88 -3.66 15.39 4.99
C SER A 88 -4.65 15.34 3.81
N LEU A 89 -5.58 14.39 3.81
CA LEU A 89 -6.59 14.26 2.75
C LEU A 89 -7.60 15.41 2.71
N LEU A 90 -7.89 16.04 3.86
CA LEU A 90 -8.86 17.14 3.95
C LEU A 90 -8.26 18.52 3.63
N HIS A 91 -6.93 18.64 3.66
CA HIS A 91 -6.23 19.91 3.45
C HIS A 91 -5.40 19.96 2.17
N ASN A 92 -5.50 18.95 1.31
CA ASN A 92 -4.93 18.93 -0.04
C ASN A 92 -5.97 19.30 -1.10
#